data_AF-A0A3L7P527-F1
#
_entry.id   AF-A0A3L7P527-F1
#
_cell.length_a   1.000
_cell.length_b   1.000
_cell.length_c   1.000
_cell.angle_alpha   90.00
_cell.angle_beta   90.00
_cell.angle_gamma   90.00
#
_symmetry.space_group_name_H-M   'P 1'
#
loop_
_entity.id
_entity.type
_entity.pdbx_description
1 polymer ?
#
loop_
_entity_poly.entity_id
_entity_poly.type
_entity_poly.pdbx_seq_one_letter_code
_entity_poly.pdbx_strand_id
1 'polypeptide(L)'
;MVTGHGVDTKTHNVPDVLAPVFIAEDWLTGKLVWKDASPGAAVLEGQWPNLVGLEVDGKIQVVSLAGDEGGVYAFNPEDGKKPWKFACNPTAVVFKPGGRGDISYIWTFANLKLALEK
;
A
#
# COMPACT_ATOMS: atom_id res chain seq x y z
N MET A 1 7.27 0.21 6.90
CA MET A 1 7.94 0.70 5.67
C MET A 1 7.42 -0.05 4.45
N VAL A 2 7.69 0.47 3.25
CA VAL A 2 7.36 -0.14 1.95
C VAL A 2 8.64 -0.68 1.32
N THR A 3 8.61 -1.88 0.73
CA THR A 3 9.81 -2.58 0.24
C THR A 3 10.23 -2.22 -1.19
N GLY A 4 9.37 -1.53 -1.95
CA GLY A 4 9.65 -1.22 -3.36
C GLY A 4 9.32 -2.35 -4.33
N HIS A 5 8.55 -3.37 -3.91
CA HIS A 5 8.16 -4.48 -4.77
C HIS A 5 7.35 -3.98 -5.99
N GLY A 6 7.60 -4.56 -7.17
CA GLY A 6 7.10 -4.08 -8.45
C GLY A 6 7.03 -5.19 -9.49
N VAL A 7 6.76 -4.81 -10.74
CA VAL A 7 6.66 -5.75 -11.86
C VAL A 7 7.97 -5.86 -12.66
N ASP A 8 8.16 -6.99 -13.33
CA ASP A 8 9.24 -7.14 -14.31
C ASP A 8 8.98 -6.26 -15.55
N THR A 9 9.98 -5.51 -15.99
CA THR A 9 9.80 -4.50 -17.06
C THR A 9 9.58 -5.09 -18.45
N LYS A 10 9.89 -6.37 -18.68
CA LYS A 10 9.73 -7.04 -19.99
C LYS A 10 8.42 -7.78 -20.09
N THR A 11 8.07 -8.50 -19.04
CA THR A 11 6.90 -9.40 -18.98
C THR A 11 5.70 -8.74 -18.30
N HIS A 12 5.94 -7.67 -17.55
CA HIS A 12 4.93 -6.95 -16.76
C HIS A 12 4.23 -7.85 -15.72
N ASN A 13 4.92 -8.89 -15.26
CA ASN A 13 4.45 -9.80 -14.23
C ASN A 13 5.05 -9.45 -12.88
N VAL A 14 4.30 -9.69 -11.81
CA VAL A 14 4.81 -9.65 -10.43
C VAL A 14 5.76 -10.84 -10.22
N PRO A 15 7.05 -10.63 -9.91
CA PRO A 15 8.02 -11.73 -9.81
C PRO A 15 7.70 -12.73 -8.69
N ASP A 16 7.23 -12.22 -7.54
CA ASP A 16 6.81 -13.05 -6.41
C ASP A 16 5.60 -12.43 -5.71
N VAL A 17 4.41 -12.97 -5.95
CA VAL A 17 3.15 -12.48 -5.38
C VAL A 17 3.07 -12.58 -3.85
N LEU A 18 3.98 -13.34 -3.22
CA LEU A 18 4.07 -13.49 -1.76
C LEU A 18 5.18 -12.62 -1.14
N ALA A 19 5.99 -11.95 -1.97
CA ALA A 19 6.98 -11.02 -1.48
C ALA A 19 6.29 -9.86 -0.75
N PRO A 20 6.78 -9.49 0.45
CA PRO A 20 6.13 -8.47 1.24
C PRO A 20 6.29 -7.10 0.59
N VAL A 21 5.18 -6.36 0.52
CA VAL A 21 5.14 -4.95 0.11
C VAL A 21 5.29 -4.07 1.34
N PHE A 22 4.61 -4.41 2.42
CA PHE A 22 4.68 -3.71 3.69
C PHE A 22 5.39 -4.56 4.74
N ILE A 23 6.25 -3.92 5.52
CA ILE A 23 6.89 -4.55 6.67
C ILE A 23 6.91 -3.58 7.86
N ALA A 24 6.85 -4.12 9.07
CA ALA A 24 7.21 -3.40 10.28
C ALA A 24 8.37 -4.10 10.95
N GLU A 25 9.27 -3.28 11.48
CA GLU A 25 10.47 -3.71 12.16
C GLU A 25 10.57 -2.97 13.48
N ASP A 26 11.13 -3.65 14.47
CA ASP A 26 11.52 -3.01 15.71
C ASP A 26 12.75 -2.13 15.43
N TRP A 27 12.60 -0.82 15.62
CA TRP A 27 13.62 0.15 15.22
C TRP A 27 14.92 0.06 16.06
N LEU A 28 14.86 -0.54 17.25
CA LEU A 28 16.03 -0.72 18.12
C LEU A 28 16.85 -1.95 17.72
N THR A 29 16.17 -3.03 17.33
CA THR A 29 16.78 -4.35 17.10
C THR A 29 16.87 -4.72 15.62
N GLY A 30 16.16 -4.01 14.74
CA GLY A 30 16.02 -4.35 13.32
C GLY A 30 15.27 -5.65 13.06
N LYS A 31 14.57 -6.20 14.07
CA LYS A 31 13.82 -7.46 13.91
C LYS A 31 12.49 -7.20 13.23
N LEU A 32 12.15 -8.04 12.26
CA LEU A 32 10.83 -8.05 11.63
C LEU A 32 9.75 -8.36 12.67
N VAL A 33 8.77 -7.48 12.78
CA VAL A 33 7.58 -7.64 13.62
C VAL A 33 6.47 -8.31 12.81
N TRP A 34 6.14 -7.73 11.66
CA TRP A 34 5.14 -8.27 10.74
C TRP A 34 5.44 -7.87 9.30
N LYS A 35 4.82 -8.59 8.37
CA LYS A 35 4.90 -8.33 6.93
C LYS A 35 3.56 -8.59 6.25
N ASP A 36 3.32 -7.89 5.16
CA ASP A 36 2.11 -8.00 4.36
C ASP A 36 2.44 -7.92 2.86
N ALA A 37 1.89 -8.84 2.07
CA ALA A 37 2.13 -8.94 0.64
C ALA A 37 1.06 -8.23 -0.21
N SER A 38 0.09 -7.54 0.39
CA SER A 38 -0.95 -6.83 -0.38
C SER A 38 -0.31 -5.74 -1.24
N PRO A 39 -0.73 -5.55 -2.50
CA PRO A 39 -1.87 -6.21 -3.16
C PRO A 39 -1.55 -7.56 -3.85
N GLY A 40 -0.33 -8.08 -3.74
CA GLY A 40 0.08 -9.36 -4.33
C GLY A 40 0.16 -9.28 -5.85
N ALA A 41 -0.60 -10.14 -6.54
CA ALA A 41 -0.65 -10.16 -8.00
C ALA A 41 -1.24 -8.90 -8.65
N ALA A 42 -1.84 -8.01 -7.85
CA ALA A 42 -2.43 -6.76 -8.34
C ALA A 42 -1.47 -5.55 -8.28
N VAL A 43 -0.18 -5.74 -8.00
CA VAL A 43 0.84 -4.70 -8.23
C VAL A 43 0.88 -4.38 -9.73
N LEU A 44 0.86 -3.10 -10.07
CA LEU A 44 0.73 -2.63 -11.45
C LEU A 44 2.09 -2.26 -12.06
N GLU A 45 2.89 -1.49 -11.34
CA GLU A 45 4.20 -1.00 -11.76
C GLU A 45 5.21 -1.16 -10.61
N GLY A 46 4.90 -0.60 -9.45
CA GLY A 46 5.81 -0.53 -8.32
C GLY A 46 5.18 0.13 -7.10
N GLN A 47 5.77 -0.13 -5.94
CA GLN A 47 5.29 0.43 -4.67
C GLN A 47 6.28 1.48 -4.18
N TRP A 48 5.79 2.66 -3.83
CA TRP A 48 6.63 3.76 -3.35
C TRP A 48 6.32 4.11 -1.90
N PRO A 49 7.31 4.59 -1.12
CA PRO A 49 7.12 4.85 0.30
C PRO A 49 6.20 6.06 0.52
N ASN A 50 5.06 5.83 1.18
CA ASN A 50 4.13 6.89 1.56
C ASN A 50 3.19 6.47 2.71
N LEU A 51 3.79 6.24 3.86
CA LEU A 51 3.09 5.87 5.08
C LEU A 51 2.84 7.10 5.94
N VAL A 52 1.67 7.17 6.56
CA VAL A 52 1.34 8.16 7.59
C VAL A 52 0.87 7.44 8.85
N GLY A 53 1.37 7.85 10.01
CA GLY A 53 0.81 7.44 11.30
C GLY A 53 -0.33 8.39 11.68
N LEU A 54 -1.49 7.85 12.03
CA LEU A 54 -2.62 8.66 12.50
C LEU A 54 -3.42 7.91 13.57
N GLU A 55 -4.13 8.66 14.41
CA GLU A 55 -5.03 8.11 15.42
C GLU A 55 -6.46 8.11 14.90
N VAL A 56 -7.13 6.95 14.94
CA VAL A 56 -8.57 6.81 14.66
C VAL A 56 -9.20 6.18 15.89
N ASP A 57 -10.21 6.85 16.47
CA ASP A 57 -10.94 6.38 17.64
C ASP A 57 -10.05 5.91 18.80
N GLY A 58 -9.00 6.68 19.11
CA GLY A 58 -8.06 6.37 20.20
C GLY A 58 -7.05 5.26 19.89
N LYS A 59 -6.96 4.79 18.64
CA LYS A 59 -6.02 3.75 18.20
C LYS A 59 -5.09 4.27 17.11
N ILE A 60 -3.79 4.10 17.32
CA ILE A 60 -2.79 4.41 16.30
C ILE A 60 -2.90 3.41 15.15
N GLN A 61 -2.90 3.94 13.93
CA GLN A 61 -2.89 3.17 12.69
C GLN A 61 -1.78 3.73 11.79
N VAL A 62 -1.14 2.83 11.06
CA VAL A 62 -0.24 3.19 9.96
C VAL A 62 -1.03 3.06 8.67
N VAL A 63 -1.19 4.16 7.95
CA VAL A 63 -1.95 4.20 6.71
C VAL A 63 -1.00 4.34 5.53
N SER A 64 -1.07 3.41 4.59
CA SER A 64 -0.45 3.55 3.27
C SER A 64 -1.44 4.25 2.34
N LEU A 65 -0.98 5.35 1.77
CA LEU A 65 -1.76 6.19 0.87
C LEU A 65 -1.51 5.88 -0.61
N ALA A 66 -0.71 4.87 -0.94
CA ALA A 66 -0.39 4.49 -2.32
C ALA A 66 -0.28 2.98 -2.42
N GLY A 67 -1.44 2.32 -2.40
CA GLY A 67 -1.55 1.15 -3.26
C GLY A 67 -1.38 1.64 -4.70
N ASP A 68 -0.36 1.14 -5.37
CA ASP A 68 -0.18 1.24 -6.83
C ASP A 68 -1.46 0.88 -7.59
N GLU A 69 -2.22 -0.08 -7.08
CA GLU A 69 -3.55 -0.47 -7.58
C GLU A 69 -4.70 0.49 -7.20
N GLY A 70 -4.35 1.66 -6.64
CA GLY A 70 -5.24 2.68 -6.10
C GLY A 70 -5.98 2.23 -4.84
N GLY A 71 -5.31 1.45 -3.99
CA GLY A 71 -5.78 1.09 -2.66
C GLY A 71 -5.23 2.02 -1.58
N VAL A 72 -6.01 2.23 -0.52
CA VAL A 72 -5.53 2.78 0.75
C VAL A 72 -5.68 1.72 1.83
N TYR A 73 -4.61 1.48 2.56
CA TYR A 73 -4.54 0.43 3.57
C TYR A 73 -4.25 1.03 4.94
N ALA A 74 -5.06 0.71 5.94
CA ALA A 74 -4.65 0.89 7.33
C ALA A 74 -4.11 -0.38 7.91
N PHE A 75 -3.10 -0.26 8.76
CA PHE A 75 -2.48 -1.32 9.51
C PHE A 75 -2.46 -0.96 10.99
N ASN A 76 -2.77 -1.93 11.84
CA ASN A 76 -2.37 -1.87 13.24
C ASN A 76 -0.83 -1.99 13.30
N PRO A 77 -0.10 -1.01 13.88
CA PRO A 77 1.36 -1.06 13.94
C PRO A 77 1.91 -2.24 14.73
N GLU A 78 1.14 -2.80 15.67
CA GLU A 78 1.63 -3.88 16.54
C GLU A 78 1.62 -5.26 15.85
N ASP A 79 0.58 -5.56 15.08
CA ASP A 79 0.34 -6.91 14.55
C ASP A 79 0.11 -6.96 13.03
N GLY A 80 0.11 -5.83 12.35
CA GLY A 80 -0.07 -5.74 10.90
C GLY A 80 -1.48 -6.09 10.43
N LYS A 81 -2.46 -6.27 11.33
CA LYS A 81 -3.85 -6.48 10.93
C LYS A 81 -4.38 -5.23 10.24
N LYS A 82 -5.19 -5.43 9.20
CA LYS A 82 -5.82 -4.35 8.45
C LYS A 82 -7.23 -4.09 8.96
N PRO A 83 -7.46 -3.08 9.82
CA PRO A 83 -8.82 -2.75 10.27
C PRO A 83 -9.71 -2.33 9.11
N TRP A 84 -9.15 -1.73 8.06
CA TRP A 84 -9.87 -1.37 6.85
C TRP A 84 -8.94 -1.27 5.64
N LYS A 85 -9.56 -1.40 4.47
CA LYS A 85 -9.00 -1.07 3.15
C LYS A 85 -10.05 -0.25 2.41
N PHE A 86 -9.59 0.78 1.71
CA PHE A 86 -10.44 1.54 0.81
C PHE A 86 -9.93 1.38 -0.63
N ALA A 87 -10.82 0.98 -1.54
CA ALA A 87 -10.51 0.93 -2.96
C ALA A 87 -10.90 2.27 -3.59
N CYS A 88 -9.93 3.03 -4.09
CA CYS A 88 -10.17 4.33 -4.71
C CYS A 88 -10.51 4.24 -6.20
N ASN A 89 -10.40 3.04 -6.78
CA ASN A 89 -10.79 2.77 -8.15
C ASN A 89 -12.19 2.12 -8.22
N PRO A 90 -13.03 2.49 -9.19
CA PRO A 90 -14.25 1.75 -9.51
C PRO A 90 -13.98 0.29 -9.84
N THR A 91 -14.96 -0.59 -9.64
CA THR A 91 -14.81 -2.04 -9.85
C THR A 91 -14.61 -2.46 -11.31
N ALA A 92 -14.86 -1.57 -12.28
CA ALA A 92 -14.78 -1.85 -13.71
C ALA A 92 -13.74 -0.97 -14.42
N VAL A 93 -12.57 -0.76 -13.81
CA VAL A 93 -11.45 -0.06 -14.45
C VAL A 93 -10.46 -1.04 -15.07
N VAL A 94 -9.88 -0.67 -16.21
CA VAL A 94 -8.86 -1.46 -16.89
C VAL A 94 -7.50 -0.79 -16.68
N PHE A 95 -6.54 -1.52 -16.14
CA PHE A 95 -5.15 -1.08 -16.14
C PHE A 95 -4.55 -1.22 -17.55
N LYS A 96 -3.86 -0.18 -18.01
CA LYS A 96 -2.99 -0.24 -19.19
C LYS A 96 -1.67 0.48 -18.89
N PRO A 97 -0.51 -0.16 -19.15
CA PRO A 97 0.79 0.44 -18.88
C PRO A 97 0.96 1.83 -19.50
N GLY A 98 1.70 2.68 -18.79
CA GLY A 98 1.96 4.06 -19.23
C GLY A 98 0.74 4.99 -19.15
N GLY A 99 -0.22 4.70 -18.27
CA GLY A 99 -1.36 5.60 -17.96
C GLY A 99 -2.43 5.67 -19.05
N ARG A 100 -2.57 4.63 -19.88
CA ARG A 100 -3.53 4.59 -20.99
C ARG A 100 -4.85 3.90 -20.63
N GLY A 101 -4.98 3.47 -19.37
CA GLY A 101 -6.13 2.78 -18.82
C GLY A 101 -7.02 3.71 -18.02
N ASP A 102 -7.98 3.11 -17.30
CA ASP A 102 -8.97 3.81 -16.48
C ASP A 102 -8.61 3.80 -14.99
N ILE A 103 -7.54 3.08 -14.63
CA ILE A 103 -7.07 2.96 -13.25
C ILE A 103 -6.21 4.16 -12.87
N SER A 104 -6.45 4.69 -11.69
CA SER A 104 -5.61 5.72 -11.09
C SER A 104 -4.68 5.11 -10.05
N TYR A 105 -3.41 5.49 -10.14
CA TYR A 105 -2.47 5.35 -9.02
C TYR A 105 -2.75 6.46 -8.02
N ILE A 106 -2.45 6.22 -6.74
CA ILE A 106 -2.36 7.31 -5.78
C ILE A 106 -0.88 7.60 -5.57
N TRP A 107 -0.44 8.79 -5.93
CA TRP A 107 0.93 9.26 -5.71
C TRP A 107 0.87 10.46 -4.78
N THR A 108 1.46 10.35 -3.59
CA THR A 108 1.51 11.47 -2.64
C THR A 108 2.95 11.95 -2.47
N PHE A 109 3.23 13.15 -3.00
CA PHE A 109 4.37 13.98 -2.57
C PHE A 109 3.81 15.07 -1.66
N ALA A 110 3.90 14.87 -0.34
CA ALA A 110 3.46 15.78 0.74
C ALA A 110 2.02 15.60 1.32
N ASN A 111 1.96 15.99 2.60
CA ASN A 111 0.90 15.90 3.61
C ASN A 111 -0.55 15.81 3.08
N LEU A 112 -1.04 14.58 2.94
CA LEU A 112 -2.47 14.31 2.83
C LEU A 112 -3.09 14.31 4.24
N LYS A 113 -4.01 15.23 4.52
CA LYS A 113 -4.91 15.11 5.68
C LYS A 113 -6.15 14.35 5.23
N LEU A 114 -6.25 13.07 5.57
CA LEU A 114 -7.50 12.34 5.46
C LEU A 114 -8.42 12.76 6.61
N ALA A 115 -9.58 13.32 6.26
CA ALA A 115 -10.69 13.46 7.19
C ALA A 115 -11.53 12.18 7.06
N LEU A 116 -11.44 11.30 8.06
CA LEU A 116 -12.41 10.21 8.24
C LEU A 116 -13.53 10.79 9.11
N GLU A 117 -14.71 10.99 8.53
CA GLU A 117 -15.90 11.41 9.29
C GLU A 117 -16.42 10.24 10.14
N LYS A 118 -16.91 10.58 11.34
CA LYS A 118 -17.42 9.64 12.36
C LYS A 118 -18.79 9.08 12.03
#